data_AF-A0A819Y2R8-F1
#
_entry.id   AF-A0A819Y2R8-F1
#
_cell.length_a   1.000
_cell.length_b   1.000
_cell.length_c   1.000
_cell.angle_alpha   90.00
_cell.angle_beta   90.00
_cell.angle_gamma   90.00
#
_symmetry.space_group_name_H-M   'P 1'
#
loop_
_entity.id
_entity.type
_entity.pdbx_description
1 polymer ?
#
loop_
_entity_poly.entity_id
_entity_poly.type
_entity_poly.pdbx_seq_one_letter_code
_entity_poly.pdbx_strand_id
1 'polypeptide(L)'
;RGIPEIDVTFDIDVNGILNVTAHEKTGGNKKSIVINAKTNQLSNEEINRMIKVAELFSDEDKLVKQRIEAKNDLESYTYLLRNQLINQKGYFQELSPKETSTIKNAVDNQIKWIDSNINAKTDEFKKQKKKLETIVLQIMSTIHGYKSNYNRTEYHGEL
;
A
#
# COMPACT_ATOMS: atom_id res chain seq x y z
N ARG A 1 -16.55 -5.76 4.77
CA ARG A 1 -16.65 -4.31 4.48
C ARG A 1 -15.43 -3.91 3.65
N GLY A 2 -15.61 -3.18 2.54
CA GLY A 2 -14.52 -2.81 1.63
C GLY A 2 -13.69 -1.63 2.16
N ILE A 3 -12.49 -1.45 1.63
CA ILE A 3 -11.67 -0.26 1.88
C ILE A 3 -12.35 0.91 1.12
N PRO A 4 -12.66 2.05 1.77
CA PRO A 4 -13.25 3.19 1.09
C PRO A 4 -12.27 3.78 0.08
N GLU A 5 -12.73 4.01 -1.14
CA GLU A 5 -11.94 4.61 -2.22
C GLU A 5 -12.32 6.09 -2.39
N ILE A 6 -11.35 6.97 -2.24
CA ILE A 6 -11.52 8.43 -2.29
C ILE A 6 -10.80 8.99 -3.51
N ASP A 7 -11.54 9.64 -4.40
CA ASP A 7 -10.98 10.46 -5.47
C ASP A 7 -10.82 11.91 -4.99
N VAL A 8 -9.62 12.46 -5.19
CA VAL A 8 -9.34 13.87 -4.91
C VAL A 8 -9.05 14.60 -6.22
N THR A 9 -9.82 15.64 -6.51
CA THR A 9 -9.66 16.50 -7.70
C THR A 9 -9.21 17.88 -7.26
N PHE A 10 -8.18 18.39 -7.95
CA PHE A 10 -7.66 19.75 -7.81
C PHE A 10 -7.95 20.51 -9.10
N ASP A 11 -8.75 21.56 -9.01
CA ASP A 11 -9.14 22.41 -10.14
C ASP A 11 -8.72 23.86 -9.86
N ILE A 12 -8.02 24.48 -10.80
CA ILE A 12 -7.55 25.87 -10.69
C ILE A 12 -8.22 26.67 -11.80
N ASP A 13 -8.99 27.68 -11.43
CA ASP A 13 -9.66 28.54 -12.39
C ASP A 13 -8.74 29.66 -12.92
N VAL A 14 -9.24 30.40 -13.92
CA VAL A 14 -8.54 31.54 -14.53
C VAL A 14 -8.24 32.68 -13.55
N ASN A 15 -8.91 32.71 -12.38
CA ASN A 15 -8.72 33.70 -11.33
C ASN A 15 -7.72 33.24 -10.25
N GLY A 16 -7.16 32.02 -10.39
CA GLY A 16 -6.26 31.42 -9.40
C GLY A 16 -6.97 30.92 -8.14
N ILE A 17 -8.27 30.64 -8.23
CA ILE A 17 -9.03 30.00 -7.15
C ILE A 17 -8.86 28.48 -7.28
N LEU A 18 -8.40 27.85 -6.19
CA LEU A 18 -8.21 26.41 -6.11
C LEU A 18 -9.44 25.74 -5.49
N ASN A 19 -10.12 24.90 -6.27
CA ASN A 19 -11.19 24.03 -5.82
C ASN A 19 -10.62 22.64 -5.52
N VAL A 20 -10.67 22.20 -4.26
CA VAL A 20 -10.27 20.85 -3.86
C VAL A 20 -11.53 20.05 -3.54
N THR A 21 -11.75 18.97 -4.27
CA THR A 21 -12.92 18.11 -4.13
C THR A 21 -12.50 16.71 -3.73
N ALA A 22 -13.07 16.17 -2.66
CA ALA A 22 -12.94 14.76 -2.26
C ALA A 22 -14.27 14.03 -2.49
N HIS A 23 -14.22 12.89 -3.19
CA HIS A 23 -15.38 12.07 -3.53
C HIS A 23 -15.16 10.62 -3.10
N GLU A 24 -16.04 10.07 -2.26
CA GLU A 24 -16.03 8.67 -1.88
C GLU A 24 -16.82 7.84 -2.91
N LYS A 25 -16.13 7.00 -3.70
CA LYS A 25 -16.75 6.24 -4.81
C LYS A 25 -17.87 5.32 -4.37
N THR A 26 -17.72 4.69 -3.21
CA THR A 26 -18.65 3.66 -2.73
C THR A 26 -19.89 4.25 -2.06
N GLY A 27 -19.72 5.39 -1.36
CA GLY A 27 -20.77 6.04 -0.58
C GLY A 27 -21.46 7.20 -1.30
N GLY A 28 -20.91 7.66 -2.43
CA GLY A 28 -21.39 8.83 -3.17
C GLY A 28 -21.18 10.16 -2.44
N ASN A 29 -20.60 10.14 -1.24
CA ASN A 29 -20.35 11.32 -0.43
C ASN A 29 -19.32 12.21 -1.12
N LYS A 30 -19.63 13.51 -1.22
CA LYS A 30 -18.75 14.51 -1.82
C LYS A 30 -18.56 15.68 -0.86
N LYS A 31 -17.33 16.15 -0.71
CA LYS A 31 -16.97 17.37 0.01
C LYS A 31 -16.02 18.20 -0.84
N SER A 32 -16.17 19.52 -0.78
CA SER A 32 -15.30 20.44 -1.51
C SER A 32 -14.92 21.63 -0.64
N ILE A 33 -13.71 22.13 -0.82
CA ILE A 33 -13.21 23.38 -0.24
C ILE A 33 -12.73 24.29 -1.36
N VAL A 34 -12.91 25.59 -1.17
CA VAL A 34 -12.48 26.63 -2.11
C VAL A 34 -11.42 27.46 -1.43
N ILE A 35 -10.25 27.53 -2.04
CA ILE A 35 -9.10 28.29 -1.55
C ILE A 35 -8.90 29.48 -2.48
N ASN A 36 -9.18 30.68 -1.97
CA ASN A 36 -8.99 31.92 -2.71
C ASN A 36 -7.56 32.43 -2.47
N ALA A 37 -6.75 32.48 -3.53
CA ALA A 37 -5.35 32.88 -3.42
C ALA A 37 -5.14 34.36 -3.05
N LYS A 38 -6.15 35.23 -3.20
CA LYS A 38 -5.98 36.70 -3.10
C LYS A 38 -5.48 37.21 -1.75
N THR A 39 -5.68 36.48 -0.66
CA THR A 39 -5.29 36.91 0.70
C THR A 39 -4.04 36.23 1.22
N ASN A 40 -3.51 35.23 0.51
CA ASN A 40 -2.40 34.40 0.98
C ASN A 40 -1.37 34.10 -0.12
N GLN A 41 -1.28 35.00 -1.11
CA GLN A 41 -0.30 34.92 -2.20
C GLN A 41 1.09 35.23 -1.68
N LEU A 42 2.04 34.36 -2.01
CA LEU A 42 3.45 34.57 -1.74
C LEU A 42 3.99 35.68 -2.64
N SER A 43 4.88 36.50 -2.10
CA SER A 43 5.66 37.46 -2.88
C SER A 43 6.60 36.76 -3.86
N ASN A 44 7.05 37.48 -4.89
CA ASN A 44 8.03 36.93 -5.84
C ASN A 44 9.35 36.57 -5.15
N GLU A 45 9.77 37.33 -4.13
CA GLU A 45 10.96 37.00 -3.32
C GLU A 45 10.76 35.68 -2.56
N GLU A 46 9.59 35.47 -1.95
CA GLU A 46 9.26 34.23 -1.24
C GLU A 46 9.19 33.03 -2.18
N ILE A 47 8.58 33.17 -3.36
CA ILE A 47 8.54 32.14 -4.40
C ILE A 47 9.96 31.74 -4.81
N ASN A 48 10.81 32.71 -5.14
CA ASN A 48 12.18 32.45 -5.55
C ASN A 48 13.01 31.80 -4.44
N ARG A 49 12.78 32.20 -3.18
CA ARG A 49 13.40 31.56 -2.02
C ARG A 49 12.93 30.11 -1.89
N MET A 50 11.65 29.82 -2.03
CA MET A 50 11.12 28.45 -1.96
C MET A 50 11.68 27.55 -3.07
N ILE A 51 11.83 28.06 -4.29
CA ILE A 51 12.44 27.32 -5.41
C ILE A 51 13.90 26.96 -5.07
N LYS A 52 14.71 27.92 -4.62
CA LYS A 52 16.12 27.68 -4.26
C LYS A 52 16.26 26.69 -3.11
N VAL A 53 15.39 26.75 -2.11
CA VAL A 53 15.36 25.80 -0.99
C VAL A 53 15.00 24.40 -1.51
N ALA A 54 13.97 24.27 -2.34
CA ALA A 54 13.58 22.98 -2.92
C ALA A 54 14.69 22.35 -3.78
N GLU A 55 15.43 23.16 -4.53
CA GLU A 55 16.59 22.69 -5.29
C GLU A 55 17.73 22.22 -4.38
N LEU A 56 18.05 23.01 -3.35
CA LEU A 56 19.11 22.69 -2.40
C LEU A 56 18.86 21.37 -1.64
N PHE A 57 17.62 21.11 -1.24
CA PHE A 57 17.24 19.92 -0.47
C PHE A 57 16.67 18.78 -1.33
N SER A 58 16.66 18.92 -2.66
CA SER A 58 16.02 17.97 -3.59
C SER A 58 16.48 16.52 -3.36
N ASP A 59 17.77 16.30 -3.14
CA ASP A 59 18.30 14.95 -2.97
C ASP A 59 18.01 14.35 -1.59
N GLU A 60 18.02 15.17 -0.54
CA GLU A 60 17.60 14.74 0.81
C GLU A 60 16.10 14.40 0.83
N ASP A 61 15.27 15.26 0.24
CA ASP A 61 13.83 15.05 0.10
C ASP A 61 13.52 13.79 -0.71
N LYS A 62 14.29 13.48 -1.76
CA LYS A 62 14.17 12.22 -2.50
C LYS A 62 14.45 11.02 -1.61
N LEU A 63 15.49 11.05 -0.80
CA LEU A 63 15.83 9.93 0.11
C LEU A 63 14.75 9.72 1.17
N VAL A 64 14.25 10.82 1.76
CA VAL A 64 13.15 10.77 2.73
C VAL A 64 11.88 10.23 2.07
N LYS A 65 11.54 10.71 0.87
CA LYS A 65 10.39 10.23 0.09
C LYS A 65 10.49 8.73 -0.20
N GLN A 66 11.63 8.26 -0.71
CA GLN A 66 11.84 6.84 -1.01
C GLN A 66 11.70 5.96 0.23
N ARG A 67 12.16 6.44 1.40
CA ARG A 67 12.01 5.72 2.66
C ARG A 67 10.54 5.62 3.07
N ILE A 68 9.80 6.72 3.00
CA ILE A 68 8.38 6.77 3.35
C ILE A 68 7.56 5.90 2.38
N GLU A 69 7.83 5.98 1.09
CA GLU A 69 7.19 5.12 0.08
C GLU A 69 7.44 3.64 0.36
N ALA A 70 8.68 3.25 0.64
CA ALA A 70 9.01 1.85 0.98
C ALA A 70 8.31 1.37 2.27
N LYS A 71 8.16 2.25 3.27
CA LYS A 71 7.39 1.96 4.50
C LYS A 71 5.90 1.78 4.19
N ASN A 72 5.30 2.72 3.47
CA ASN A 72 3.89 2.71 3.11
C ASN A 72 3.54 1.49 2.25
N ASP A 73 4.42 1.11 1.33
CA ASP A 73 4.29 -0.10 0.52
C ASP A 73 4.20 -1.36 1.38
N LEU A 74 5.10 -1.48 2.35
CA LEU A 74 5.15 -2.61 3.27
C LEU A 74 3.91 -2.66 4.18
N GLU A 75 3.53 -1.51 4.76
CA GLU A 75 2.32 -1.37 5.57
C GLU A 75 1.08 -1.75 4.77
N SER A 76 0.90 -1.16 3.59
CA SER A 76 -0.24 -1.41 2.72
C SER A 76 -0.35 -2.89 2.36
N TYR A 77 0.76 -3.53 1.99
CA TYR A 77 0.79 -4.95 1.68
C TYR A 77 0.46 -5.82 2.91
N THR A 78 1.03 -5.48 4.07
CA THR A 78 0.78 -6.20 5.33
C THR A 78 -0.69 -6.11 5.74
N TYR A 79 -1.31 -4.92 5.63
CA TYR A 79 -2.72 -4.72 5.91
C TYR A 79 -3.64 -5.40 4.90
N LEU A 80 -3.27 -5.40 3.61
CA LEU A 80 -3.99 -6.14 2.57
C LEU A 80 -4.07 -7.63 2.93
N LEU A 81 -2.93 -8.24 3.28
CA LEU A 81 -2.85 -9.65 3.67
C LEU A 81 -3.65 -9.93 4.95
N ARG A 82 -3.53 -9.07 5.97
CA ARG A 82 -4.30 -9.16 7.22
C ARG A 82 -5.81 -9.16 6.93
N ASN A 83 -6.27 -8.26 6.07
CA ASN A 83 -7.67 -8.15 5.69
C ASN A 83 -8.14 -9.37 4.88
N GLN A 84 -7.32 -9.89 3.97
CA GLN A 84 -7.65 -11.08 3.19
C GLN A 84 -7.73 -12.34 4.06
N LEU A 85 -6.83 -12.48 5.05
CA LEU A 85 -6.87 -13.54 6.07
C LEU A 85 -8.14 -13.49 6.91
N ILE A 86 -8.47 -12.32 7.48
CA ILE A 86 -9.65 -12.16 8.36
C ILE A 86 -10.95 -12.46 7.61
N ASN A 87 -11.05 -12.00 6.36
CA ASN A 87 -12.27 -12.16 5.57
C ASN A 87 -12.32 -13.49 4.80
N GLN A 88 -11.30 -14.35 4.91
CA GLN A 88 -11.12 -15.55 4.08
C GLN A 88 -11.46 -15.28 2.61
N LYS A 89 -10.79 -14.30 2.00
CA LYS A 89 -11.07 -13.90 0.60
C LYS A 89 -10.00 -14.40 -0.34
N GLY A 90 -10.38 -14.72 -1.57
CA GLY A 90 -9.46 -15.17 -2.62
C GLY A 90 -8.82 -16.51 -2.27
N TYR A 91 -7.54 -16.67 -2.60
CA TYR A 91 -6.79 -17.92 -2.38
C TYR A 91 -6.66 -18.32 -0.90
N PHE A 92 -6.93 -17.41 0.04
CA PHE A 92 -6.90 -17.71 1.47
C PHE A 92 -8.02 -18.65 1.92
N GLN A 93 -9.04 -18.87 1.10
CA GLN A 93 -10.09 -19.87 1.35
C GLN A 93 -9.59 -21.32 1.20
N GLU A 94 -8.56 -21.51 0.38
CA GLU A 94 -8.02 -22.82 0.03
C GLU A 94 -6.83 -23.22 0.94
N LEU A 95 -6.47 -22.37 1.89
CA LEU A 95 -5.34 -22.61 2.79
C LEU A 95 -5.71 -23.60 3.89
N SER A 96 -4.80 -24.53 4.16
CA SER A 96 -4.87 -25.35 5.37
C SER A 96 -4.73 -24.48 6.63
N PRO A 97 -5.16 -24.99 7.81
CA PRO A 97 -4.96 -24.29 9.08
C PRO A 97 -3.48 -23.96 9.37
N LYS A 98 -2.57 -24.84 8.96
CA LYS A 98 -1.13 -24.66 9.11
C LYS A 98 -0.60 -23.50 8.28
N GLU A 99 -1.00 -23.41 7.01
CA GLU A 99 -0.57 -22.34 6.11
C GLU A 99 -1.18 -20.99 6.54
N THR A 100 -2.46 -20.99 6.91
CA THR A 100 -3.15 -19.81 7.45
C THR A 100 -2.44 -19.26 8.68
N SER A 101 -2.08 -20.15 9.62
CA SER A 101 -1.31 -19.78 10.83
C SER A 101 0.07 -19.21 10.47
N THR A 102 0.74 -19.78 9.47
CA THR A 102 2.06 -19.32 9.01
C THR A 102 2.00 -17.89 8.46
N ILE A 103 1.06 -17.59 7.55
CA ILE A 103 0.92 -16.23 7.01
C ILE A 103 0.48 -15.25 8.10
N LYS A 104 -0.47 -15.65 8.96
CA LYS A 104 -0.90 -14.80 10.08
C LYS A 104 0.27 -14.40 10.98
N ASN A 105 1.11 -15.36 11.37
CA ASN A 105 2.29 -15.09 12.18
C ASN A 105 3.30 -14.19 11.45
N ALA A 106 3.50 -14.40 10.14
CA ALA A 106 4.37 -13.53 9.34
C ALA A 106 3.84 -12.09 9.29
N VAL A 107 2.54 -11.90 9.07
CA VAL A 107 1.87 -10.59 9.09
C VAL A 107 1.97 -9.92 10.45
N ASP A 108 1.64 -10.62 11.54
CA ASP A 108 1.70 -10.06 12.90
C ASP A 108 3.14 -9.69 13.30
N ASN A 109 4.13 -10.48 12.89
CA ASN A 109 5.54 -10.15 13.08
C ASN A 109 5.96 -8.92 12.27
N GLN A 110 5.44 -8.77 11.05
CA GLN A 110 5.75 -7.64 10.20
C GLN A 110 5.18 -6.34 10.75
N ILE A 111 3.95 -6.37 11.29
CA ILE A 111 3.33 -5.22 11.98
C ILE A 111 4.20 -4.78 13.15
N LYS A 112 4.57 -5.72 14.04
CA LYS A 112 5.45 -5.42 15.18
C LYS A 112 6.79 -4.84 14.75
N TRP A 113 7.36 -5.36 13.66
CA TRP A 113 8.62 -4.86 13.13
C TRP A 113 8.47 -3.42 12.62
N ILE A 114 7.42 -3.10 11.87
CA ILE A 114 7.15 -1.74 11.38
C ILE A 114 7.01 -0.76 12.57
N ASP A 115 6.22 -1.14 13.58
CA ASP A 115 5.98 -0.30 14.77
C ASP A 115 7.28 -0.03 15.55
N SER A 116 8.16 -1.02 15.64
CA SER A 116 9.44 -0.91 16.35
C SER A 116 10.54 -0.23 15.52
N ASN A 117 10.38 -0.15 14.20
CA ASN A 117 11.41 0.31 13.26
C ASN A 117 10.92 1.44 12.35
N ILE A 118 10.15 2.38 12.92
CA ILE A 118 9.60 3.55 12.20
C ILE A 118 10.66 4.34 11.40
N ASN A 119 11.91 4.35 11.88
CA ASN A 119 13.02 5.08 11.27
C ASN A 119 14.03 4.21 10.52
N ALA A 120 13.66 2.97 10.17
CA ALA A 120 14.50 2.10 9.36
C ALA A 120 14.85 2.71 7.99
N LYS A 121 15.92 2.20 7.37
CA LYS A 121 16.37 2.63 6.05
C LYS A 121 15.46 2.06 4.96
N THR A 122 15.44 2.72 3.80
CA THR A 122 14.68 2.31 2.61
C THR A 122 14.91 0.83 2.25
N ASP A 123 16.16 0.37 2.28
CA ASP A 123 16.50 -1.01 1.94
C ASP A 123 16.00 -2.02 2.97
N GLU A 124 15.86 -1.63 4.23
CA GLU A 124 15.32 -2.51 5.27
C GLU A 124 13.82 -2.72 5.05
N PHE A 125 13.06 -1.66 4.78
CA PHE A 125 11.64 -1.78 4.41
C PHE A 125 11.46 -2.65 3.17
N LYS A 126 12.26 -2.44 2.11
CA LYS A 126 12.24 -3.27 0.89
C LYS A 126 12.57 -4.74 1.17
N LYS A 127 13.57 -5.02 2.01
CA LYS A 127 13.95 -6.38 2.42
C LYS A 127 12.82 -7.07 3.18
N GLN A 128 12.17 -6.37 4.10
CA GLN A 128 11.04 -6.93 4.86
C GLN A 128 9.84 -7.22 3.94
N LYS A 129 9.53 -6.32 3.00
CA LYS A 129 8.50 -6.55 1.98
C LYS A 129 8.78 -7.82 1.19
N LYS A 130 10.00 -7.95 0.65
CA LYS A 130 10.43 -9.13 -0.11
C LYS A 130 10.37 -10.42 0.71
N LYS A 131 10.73 -10.35 2.00
CA LYS A 131 10.62 -11.49 2.92
C LYS A 131 9.17 -11.95 3.08
N LEU A 132 8.26 -11.01 3.30
CA LEU A 132 6.83 -11.32 3.42
C LEU A 132 6.25 -11.87 2.12
N GLU A 133 6.57 -11.25 0.97
CA GLU A 133 6.18 -11.74 -0.36
C GLU A 133 6.68 -13.16 -0.61
N THR A 134 7.93 -13.47 -0.25
CA THR A 134 8.51 -14.81 -0.44
C THR A 134 7.74 -15.87 0.36
N ILE A 135 7.37 -15.58 1.61
CA ILE A 135 6.59 -16.50 2.45
C ILE A 135 5.22 -16.75 1.81
N VAL A 136 4.55 -15.69 1.35
CA VAL A 136 3.23 -15.80 0.69
C VAL A 136 3.35 -16.60 -0.61
N LEU A 137 4.33 -16.31 -1.46
CA LEU A 137 4.55 -17.00 -2.73
C LEU A 137 4.85 -18.49 -2.53
N GLN A 138 5.66 -18.84 -1.53
CA GLN A 138 5.97 -20.24 -1.22
C GLN A 138 4.70 -21.01 -0.87
N ILE A 139 3.83 -20.44 -0.03
CA ILE A 139 2.56 -21.07 0.34
C ILE A 139 1.61 -21.15 -0.87
N MET A 140 1.54 -20.09 -1.67
CA MET A 140 0.74 -20.07 -2.90
C MET A 140 1.17 -21.12 -3.92
N SER A 141 2.47 -21.39 -4.03
CA SER A 141 3.01 -22.43 -4.89
C SER A 141 2.63 -23.83 -4.42
N THR A 142 2.51 -24.04 -3.10
CA THR A 142 1.99 -25.30 -2.55
C THR A 142 0.55 -25.51 -3.00
N ILE A 143 -0.33 -24.51 -2.91
CA ILE A 143 -1.74 -24.61 -3.31
C ILE A 143 -1.91 -24.91 -4.81
N HIS A 144 -1.21 -24.16 -5.68
CA HIS A 144 -1.34 -24.32 -7.13
C HIS A 144 -0.60 -25.56 -7.65
N GLY A 145 0.55 -25.91 -7.05
CA GLY A 145 1.30 -27.14 -7.35
C GLY A 145 0.60 -28.41 -6.88
N TYR A 146 -0.23 -28.34 -5.83
CA TYR A 146 -1.05 -29.47 -5.38
C TYR A 146 -2.16 -29.83 -6.40
N LYS A 147 -2.76 -28.82 -7.05
CA LYS A 147 -3.82 -29.03 -8.07
C LYS A 147 -3.32 -29.70 -9.35
N SER A 148 -2.02 -29.70 -9.65
CA SER A 148 -1.45 -30.43 -10.80
C SER A 148 -1.24 -31.92 -10.54
N ASN A 149 -1.06 -32.34 -9.29
CA ASN A 149 -0.76 -33.74 -8.96
C ASN A 149 -2.00 -34.56 -8.58
N TYR A 150 -3.10 -33.93 -8.16
CA TYR A 150 -4.33 -34.66 -7.79
C TYR A 150 -5.17 -35.09 -9.00
N ASN A 151 -5.08 -34.38 -10.14
CA ASN A 151 -5.81 -34.72 -11.37
C ASN A 151 -5.12 -35.79 -12.25
N ARG A 152 -4.04 -36.42 -11.77
CA ARG A 152 -3.27 -37.42 -12.56
C ARG A 152 -3.26 -38.82 -11.94
N THR A 153 -3.86 -39.03 -10.77
CA THR A 153 -3.86 -40.34 -10.08
C THR A 153 -5.22 -41.06 -10.05
N GLU A 154 -6.28 -40.53 -10.67
CA GLU A 154 -7.60 -41.19 -10.67
C GLU A 154 -8.00 -41.89 -11.98
N TYR A 155 -7.08 -42.14 -12.92
CA TYR A 155 -7.34 -43.06 -14.03
C TYR A 155 -6.13 -43.96 -14.33
N HIS A 156 -6.42 -45.27 -14.39
CA HIS A 156 -5.56 -46.45 -14.58
C HIS A 156 -5.02 -47.09 -13.27
N GLY A 157 -5.54 -48.22 -12.79
CA GLY A 157 -6.58 -49.09 -13.31
C GLY A 157 -6.83 -50.27 -12.37
N GLU A 158 -8.09 -50.68 -12.28
CA GLU A 158 -8.46 -52.06 -11.98
C GLU A 158 -9.12 -52.65 -13.23
N LEU A 159 -8.77 -53.92 -13.49
CA LEU A 159 -9.13 -54.84 -14.57
C LEU A 159 -8.28 -54.78 -15.84
#